data_AF-A0A661V6I6-F1
#
_entry.id   AF-A0A661V6I6-F1
#
_cell.length_a   1.000
_cell.length_b   1.000
_cell.length_c   1.000
_cell.angle_alpha   90.00
_cell.angle_beta   90.00
_cell.angle_gamma   90.00
#
_symmetry.space_group_name_H-M   'P 1'
#
loop_
_entity.id
_entity.type
_entity.pdbx_description
1 polymer ?
#
loop_
_entity_poly.entity_id
_entity_poly.type
_entity_poly.pdbx_seq_one_letter_code
_entity_poly.pdbx_strand_id
1 'polypeptide(L)' 'ALGHGQGYKYPHDYPYHHVEQQYLPDRLQGKRFYEPGNLGYEITIRKRLAFWRGEEGSAD' A
#
# COMPACT_ATOMS: atom_id res chain seq x y z
N ALA A 1 27.80 12.96 -0.56
CA ALA A 1 27.17 11.65 -0.81
C ALA A 1 25.74 11.89 -1.31
N LEU A 2 25.25 11.10 -2.28
CA LEU A 2 23.97 11.30 -2.98
C LEU A 2 22.68 11.03 -2.15
N GLY A 3 22.77 11.01 -0.82
CA GLY A 3 21.60 10.88 0.07
C GLY A 3 20.81 9.57 -0.07
N HIS A 4 21.35 8.55 -0.75
CA HIS A 4 20.65 7.28 -0.98
C HIS A 4 20.19 6.65 0.33
N GLY A 5 18.89 6.34 0.41
CA GLY A 5 18.28 5.69 1.57
C GLY A 5 17.97 6.61 2.75
N GLN A 6 18.29 7.90 2.68
CA GLN A 6 17.90 8.83 3.75
C GLN A 6 16.38 8.94 3.83
N GLY A 7 15.85 8.79 5.05
CA GLY A 7 14.40 8.82 5.29
C GLY A 7 13.66 7.51 4.97
N TYR A 8 14.36 6.43 4.56
CA TYR A 8 13.73 5.12 4.41
C TYR A 8 13.21 4.60 5.76
N LYS A 9 11.93 4.21 5.78
CA LYS A 9 11.28 3.56 6.91
C LYS A 9 11.27 2.05 6.69
N TYR A 10 11.83 1.31 7.65
CA TYR A 10 11.82 -0.15 7.63
C TYR A 10 10.44 -0.67 8.09
N PRO A 11 9.64 -1.34 7.22
CA PRO A 11 8.24 -1.66 7.54
C PRO A 11 8.03 -2.54 8.77
N HIS A 12 9.00 -3.40 9.11
CA HIS A 12 8.86 -4.34 10.22
C HIS A 12 8.95 -3.68 11.60
N ASP A 13 9.41 -2.42 11.68
CA ASP A 13 9.43 -1.66 12.93
C ASP A 13 8.07 -0.99 13.23
N TYR A 14 7.09 -1.08 12.32
CA TYR A 14 5.78 -0.43 12.44
C TYR A 14 4.65 -1.44 12.67
N PRO A 15 3.54 -1.02 13.31
CA PRO A 15 2.38 -1.87 13.50
C PRO A 15 1.91 -2.55 12.21
N TYR A 16 1.48 -3.81 12.33
CA TYR A 16 1.05 -4.64 11.20
C TYR A 16 2.12 -4.87 10.10
N HIS A 17 3.38 -4.57 10.41
CA HIS A 17 4.52 -4.60 9.49
C HIS A 17 4.28 -3.75 8.22
N HIS A 18 3.61 -2.60 8.37
CA HIS A 18 3.27 -1.70 7.27
C HIS A 18 3.47 -0.25 7.69
N VAL A 19 4.02 0.55 6.78
CA VAL A 19 4.20 1.98 6.98
C VAL A 19 3.92 2.74 5.69
N GLU A 20 3.20 3.85 5.81
CA GLU A 20 2.98 4.75 4.70
C GLU A 20 4.30 5.44 4.31
N GLN A 21 4.66 5.24 3.06
CA GLN A 21 5.85 5.79 2.42
C GLN A 21 5.61 5.84 0.91
N GLN A 22 6.28 6.78 0.24
CA GLN A 22 6.30 6.81 -1.22
C GLN A 22 7.16 5.66 -1.76
N TYR A 23 6.55 4.73 -2.49
CA TYR A 23 7.24 3.61 -3.13
C TYR A 23 7.37 3.76 -4.65
N LEU A 24 6.44 4.48 -5.28
CA LEU A 24 6.50 4.79 -6.72
C LEU A 24 7.19 6.14 -6.96
N PRO A 25 7.81 6.35 -8.14
CA PRO A 25 8.31 7.65 -8.54
C PRO A 25 7.21 8.71 -8.57
N ASP A 26 7.57 9.99 -8.41
CA ASP A 26 6.63 11.12 -8.35
C ASP A 26 5.59 11.09 -9.47
N ARG A 27 6.02 10.85 -10.71
CA ARG A 27 5.16 10.81 -11.90
C ARG A 27 4.12 9.68 -11.91
N LEU A 28 4.25 8.71 -11.01
CA LEU A 28 3.36 7.56 -10.86
C LEU A 28 2.63 7.55 -9.51
N GLN A 29 2.77 8.59 -8.70
CA GLN A 29 2.07 8.66 -7.42
C GLN A 29 0.56 8.54 -7.62
N GLY A 30 -0.06 7.69 -6.80
CA GLY A 30 -1.49 7.37 -6.89
C GLY A 30 -1.89 6.39 -8.01
N LYS A 31 -1.00 6.00 -8.93
CA LYS A 31 -1.34 4.99 -9.94
C LYS A 31 -1.60 3.62 -9.30
N ARG A 32 -2.70 2.98 -9.71
CA ARG A 32 -3.05 1.60 -9.36
C ARG A 32 -2.89 0.72 -10.59
N PHE A 33 -2.08 -0.34 -10.46
CA PHE A 33 -1.86 -1.33 -11.53
C PHE A 33 -2.63 -2.63 -11.27
N TYR A 34 -3.10 -2.85 -10.06
CA TYR A 34 -3.82 -4.04 -9.64
C TYR A 34 -5.10 -3.67 -8.88
N GLU A 35 -6.22 -4.17 -9.40
CA GLU A 35 -7.55 -4.06 -8.83
C GLU A 35 -8.07 -5.48 -8.59
N PRO A 36 -8.12 -5.94 -7.33
CA PRO A 36 -8.51 -7.32 -7.05
C PRO A 36 -9.95 -7.58 -7.48
N GLY A 37 -10.18 -8.71 -8.14
CA GLY A 37 -11.50 -9.22 -8.50
C GLY A 37 -12.23 -9.86 -7.32
N ASN A 38 -13.48 -10.26 -7.55
CA ASN A 38 -14.40 -10.78 -6.52
C ASN A 38 -14.30 -12.30 -6.31
N LEU A 39 -13.30 -12.97 -6.87
CA LEU A 39 -13.26 -14.42 -6.93
C LEU A 39 -12.17 -15.00 -6.02
N GLY A 40 -12.55 -15.99 -5.22
CA GLY A 40 -11.63 -16.75 -4.39
C GLY A 40 -10.81 -15.87 -3.44
N TYR A 41 -9.49 -16.05 -3.47
CA TYR A 41 -8.57 -15.40 -2.54
C TYR A 41 -8.42 -13.89 -2.77
N GLU A 42 -8.80 -13.37 -3.95
CA GLU A 42 -8.75 -11.95 -4.24
C GLU A 42 -9.66 -11.12 -3.33
N ILE A 43 -10.71 -11.72 -2.78
CA ILE A 43 -11.56 -11.08 -1.76
C ILE A 43 -10.72 -10.74 -0.51
N THR A 44 -9.85 -11.64 -0.07
CA THR A 44 -8.95 -11.43 1.08
C THR A 44 -7.92 -10.35 0.77
N ILE A 45 -7.34 -10.41 -0.44
CA ILE A 45 -6.37 -9.39 -0.89
C ILE A 45 -7.03 -8.02 -0.93
N ARG A 46 -8.27 -7.91 -1.44
CA ARG A 46 -9.02 -6.66 -1.45
C ARG A 46 -9.21 -6.09 -0.05
N LYS A 47 -9.67 -6.90 0.90
CA LYS A 47 -9.86 -6.46 2.29
C LYS A 47 -8.55 -5.91 2.87
N ARG A 48 -7.43 -6.59 2.64
CA ARG A 48 -6.12 -6.14 3.10
C ARG A 48 -5.66 -4.84 2.45
N LEU A 49 -5.86 -4.70 1.13
CA LEU A 49 -5.54 -3.47 0.41
C LEU A 49 -6.41 -2.30 0.87
N ALA A 50 -7.71 -2.53 1.10
CA ALA A 50 -8.62 -1.50 1.61
C ALA A 50 -8.20 -1.00 2.99
N PHE A 51 -7.82 -1.91 3.90
CA PHE A 51 -7.25 -1.57 5.22
C PHE A 51 -6.03 -0.65 5.08
N TRP A 52 -5.04 -1.01 4.25
CA TRP A 52 -3.85 -0.18 4.06
C TRP A 52 -4.12 1.16 3.37
N ARG A 53 -5.17 1.25 2.57
CA ARG A 53 -5.56 2.48 1.83
C ARG A 53 -6.51 3.37 2.62
N GLY A 54 -6.98 2.95 3.80
CA GLY A 54 -7.99 3.67 4.57
C GLY A 54 -9.37 3.70 3.89
N GLU A 55 -9.66 2.68 3.07
CA GLU A 55 -10.91 2.56 2.29
C GLU A 55 -11.98 1.72 3.02
N GLU A 56 -11.72 1.32 4.28
CA GLU A 56 -12.65 0.53 5.09
C GLU A 56 -13.95 1.31 5.35
N GLY A 57 -15.05 0.85 4.75
CA GLY A 57 -16.38 1.47 4.84
C GLY A 57 -16.92 1.98 3.49
N SER A 58 -16.09 2.04 2.44
CA SER A 58 -16.55 2.30 1.07
C SER A 58 -17.08 1.02 0.42
N ALA A 59 -18.25 0.58 0.89
CA ALA A 59 -19.03 -0.47 0.23
C ALA A 59 -20.23 0.19 -0.46
N ASP A 60 -19.97 0.80 -1.62
CA ASP A 60 -21.00 1.02 -2.65
C ASP A 60 -21.00 -0.16 -3.62
#